data_AF-A0A1S9PD04-F1
#
_entry.id   AF-A0A1S9PD04-F1
#
_cell.length_a   1.000
_cell.length_b   1.000
_cell.length_c   1.000
_cell.angle_alpha   90.00
_cell.angle_beta   90.00
_cell.angle_gamma   90.00
#
_symmetry.space_group_name_H-M   'P 1'
#
loop_
_entity.id
_entity.type
_entity.pdbx_description
1 polymer ?
#
loop_
_entity_poly.entity_id
_entity_poly.type
_entity_poly.pdbx_seq_one_letter_code
_entity_poly.pdbx_strand_id
1 'polypeptide(L)'
;MARIITALLFACFSCACSAQSLCEKLATLKKEYYGFKPNTLNDKQTDAKSAQLDKFWDLAKTDPAAALPCLKEMVLAENNDPYFCFDAATLILTLDKKEEYLDAVLASVKKTDLNNIQGEPYLNVSFLLGNKGKDIAPLAEKLISTPKVHVYLAMHAIDLSAIDASLFLYNLMSIKAAEDNLIGITENGTPTGKHNAAVVLNLLSTDRGDSLLNKLLAENKLADSTKAFVLHDRKEFTKGDGKDKEVRDEATIRNERTKTITGLSDESIERYFALTAELMSVRYKKKK
;
A
#
# COMPACT_ATOMS: atom_id res chain seq x y z
N MET A 1 -12.04 -87.34 -0.11
CA MET A 1 -12.98 -86.20 -0.11
C MET A 1 -12.81 -85.50 1.23
N ALA A 2 -12.47 -84.23 1.40
CA ALA A 2 -12.35 -83.08 0.52
C ALA A 2 -11.21 -82.17 1.04
N ARG A 3 -10.61 -81.41 0.13
CA ARG A 3 -9.40 -80.60 0.31
C ARG A 3 -9.69 -79.25 1.01
N ILE A 4 -8.83 -78.92 1.97
CA ILE A 4 -8.16 -77.62 2.23
C ILE A 4 -8.61 -76.48 1.31
N ILE A 5 -9.29 -75.45 1.85
CA ILE A 5 -9.22 -74.06 1.37
C ILE A 5 -9.27 -73.12 2.59
N THR A 6 -8.10 -72.87 3.17
CA THR A 6 -7.84 -71.75 4.07
C THR A 6 -7.73 -70.49 3.21
N ALA A 7 -8.84 -69.78 3.04
CA ALA A 7 -8.86 -68.51 2.32
C ALA A 7 -8.16 -67.43 3.17
N LEU A 8 -6.90 -67.16 2.81
CA LEU A 8 -6.09 -66.03 3.22
C LEU A 8 -6.89 -64.73 3.02
N LEU A 9 -7.42 -64.16 4.09
CA LEU A 9 -7.91 -62.79 4.16
C LEU A 9 -6.69 -61.86 4.23
N PHE A 10 -5.96 -61.76 3.12
CA PHE A 10 -4.93 -60.75 2.91
C PHE A 10 -5.64 -59.42 2.63
N ALA A 11 -6.12 -58.78 3.69
CA ALA A 11 -6.54 -57.39 3.64
C ALA A 11 -5.29 -56.56 3.32
N CYS A 12 -5.10 -56.27 2.03
CA CYS A 12 -4.21 -55.23 1.57
C CYS A 12 -4.67 -53.92 2.21
N PHE A 13 -4.10 -53.60 3.37
CA PHE A 13 -3.94 -52.22 3.83
C PHE A 13 -3.01 -51.57 2.81
N SER A 14 -3.58 -51.15 1.68
CA SER A 14 -2.95 -50.19 0.79
C SER A 14 -2.82 -48.91 1.61
N CYS A 15 -1.68 -48.79 2.29
CA CYS A 15 -1.24 -47.56 2.91
C CYS A 15 -1.07 -46.56 1.77
N ALA A 16 -2.16 -45.86 1.43
CA ALA A 16 -2.12 -44.73 0.53
C ALA A 16 -1.31 -43.66 1.26
N CYS A 17 0.02 -43.70 1.08
CA CYS A 17 0.86 -42.53 1.26
C CYS A 17 0.40 -41.51 0.21
N SER A 18 -0.69 -40.81 0.50
CA SER A 18 -1.05 -39.59 -0.19
C SER A 18 0.11 -38.63 0.05
N ALA A 19 0.97 -38.46 -0.95
CA ALA A 19 1.99 -37.44 -0.91
C ALA A 19 1.29 -36.13 -0.58
N GLN A 20 1.63 -35.54 0.57
CA GLN A 20 1.02 -34.30 1.02
C GLN A 20 1.14 -33.26 -0.10
N SER A 21 0.01 -32.68 -0.49
CA SER A 21 -0.06 -31.67 -1.55
C SER A 21 0.78 -30.46 -1.17
N LEU A 22 1.20 -29.68 -2.17
CA LEU A 22 1.93 -28.43 -1.91
C LEU A 22 1.13 -27.47 -1.04
N CYS A 23 -0.18 -27.35 -1.25
CA CYS A 23 -1.06 -26.52 -0.44
C CYS A 23 -1.07 -26.96 1.03
N GLU A 24 -1.18 -28.26 1.31
CA GLU A 24 -1.17 -28.77 2.68
C GLU A 24 0.18 -28.52 3.36
N LYS A 25 1.30 -28.68 2.63
CA LYS A 25 2.63 -28.36 3.16
C LYS A 25 2.76 -26.87 3.49
N LEU A 26 2.33 -25.98 2.60
CA LEU A 26 2.30 -24.54 2.84
C LEU A 26 1.42 -24.18 4.04
N ALA A 27 0.23 -24.79 4.18
CA ALA A 27 -0.65 -24.58 5.32
C ALA A 27 0.01 -25.03 6.64
N THR A 28 0.72 -26.16 6.65
CA THR A 28 1.51 -26.60 7.81
C THR A 28 2.59 -25.58 8.17
N LEU A 29 3.40 -25.16 7.19
CA LEU A 29 4.46 -24.18 7.43
C LEU A 29 3.92 -22.82 7.90
N LYS A 30 2.77 -22.38 7.36
CA LYS A 30 2.09 -21.17 7.83
C LYS A 30 1.78 -21.27 9.32
N LYS A 31 1.17 -22.37 9.75
CA LYS A 31 0.81 -22.61 11.15
C LYS A 31 2.04 -22.66 12.07
N GLU A 32 3.17 -23.15 11.57
CA GLU A 32 4.41 -23.27 12.34
C GLU A 32 5.16 -21.94 12.48
N TYR A 33 5.21 -21.13 11.42
CA TYR A 33 6.14 -20.00 11.34
C TYR A 33 5.51 -18.62 11.53
N TYR A 34 4.23 -18.46 11.18
CA TYR A 34 3.51 -17.20 11.32
C TYR A 34 2.75 -17.11 12.67
N GLY A 35 1.92 -16.08 12.86
CA GLY A 35 1.17 -15.80 14.08
C GLY A 35 1.90 -14.90 15.09
N PHE A 36 3.04 -14.32 14.71
CA PHE A 36 3.81 -13.40 15.54
C PHE A 36 3.66 -11.94 15.07
N LYS A 37 4.08 -10.98 15.91
CA LYS A 37 4.10 -9.56 15.58
C LYS A 37 5.55 -9.09 15.41
N PRO A 38 6.02 -8.76 14.19
CA PRO A 38 7.41 -8.38 13.95
C PRO A 38 7.93 -7.27 14.88
N ASN A 39 7.11 -6.26 15.19
CA ASN A 39 7.51 -5.16 16.06
C ASN A 39 7.69 -5.52 17.56
N THR A 40 7.43 -6.77 17.94
CA THR A 40 7.67 -7.28 19.29
C THR A 40 8.96 -8.08 19.41
N LEU A 41 9.66 -8.32 18.30
CA LEU A 41 10.88 -9.10 18.26
C LEU A 41 12.11 -8.20 18.43
N ASN A 42 13.15 -8.72 19.08
CA ASN A 42 14.50 -8.16 18.98
C ASN A 42 15.25 -8.73 17.76
N ASP A 43 16.40 -8.16 17.42
CA ASP A 43 17.19 -8.54 16.23
C ASP A 43 17.45 -10.05 16.13
N LYS A 44 17.86 -10.69 17.23
CA LYS A 44 18.12 -12.15 17.24
C LYS A 44 16.85 -12.97 16.98
N GLN A 45 15.71 -12.54 17.52
CA GLN A 45 14.42 -13.19 17.26
C GLN A 45 13.95 -12.94 15.84
N THR A 46 14.18 -11.74 15.31
CA THR A 46 13.90 -11.38 13.91
C THR A 46 14.69 -12.28 12.98
N ASP A 47 16.01 -12.42 13.15
CA ASP A 47 16.84 -13.29 12.31
C ASP A 47 16.36 -14.75 12.34
N ALA A 48 16.09 -15.27 13.55
CA ALA A 48 15.58 -16.63 13.71
C ALA A 48 14.21 -16.83 13.06
N LYS A 49 13.34 -15.81 13.09
CA LYS A 49 12.04 -15.85 12.44
C LYS A 49 12.15 -15.73 10.93
N SER A 50 12.99 -14.85 10.41
CA SER A 50 13.25 -14.73 8.97
C SER A 50 13.70 -16.08 8.38
N ALA A 51 14.66 -16.77 9.02
CA ALA A 51 15.10 -18.09 8.57
C ALA A 51 13.99 -19.17 8.60
N GLN A 52 12.97 -19.01 9.47
CA GLN A 52 11.79 -19.86 9.46
C GLN A 52 10.87 -19.53 8.29
N LEU A 53 10.62 -18.24 8.03
CA LEU A 53 9.79 -17.78 6.91
C LEU A 53 10.39 -18.15 5.56
N ASP A 54 11.72 -18.16 5.43
CA ASP A 54 12.41 -18.58 4.20
C ASP A 54 11.99 -19.99 3.77
N LYS A 55 11.75 -20.91 4.71
CA LYS A 55 11.27 -22.26 4.39
C LYS A 55 9.89 -22.25 3.72
N PHE A 56 9.01 -21.35 4.14
CA PHE A 56 7.69 -21.17 3.53
C PHE A 56 7.84 -20.61 2.11
N TRP A 57 8.67 -19.57 1.96
CA TRP A 57 8.94 -18.92 0.69
C TRP A 57 9.60 -19.87 -0.32
N ASP A 58 10.62 -20.61 0.10
CA ASP A 58 11.35 -21.54 -0.75
C ASP A 58 10.46 -22.67 -1.22
N LEU A 59 9.61 -23.21 -0.34
CA LEU A 59 8.62 -24.22 -0.72
C LEU A 59 7.67 -23.69 -1.80
N ALA A 60 7.13 -22.49 -1.64
CA ALA A 60 6.24 -21.86 -2.63
C ALA A 60 6.95 -21.63 -3.98
N LYS A 61 8.25 -21.31 -3.97
CA LYS A 61 9.06 -21.08 -5.18
C LYS A 61 9.40 -22.36 -5.94
N THR A 62 9.32 -23.54 -5.32
CA THR A 62 9.67 -24.81 -6.00
C THR A 62 8.73 -25.15 -7.17
N ASP A 63 7.46 -24.77 -7.07
CA ASP A 63 6.45 -24.93 -8.11
C ASP A 63 5.44 -23.77 -8.02
N PRO A 64 5.76 -22.62 -8.64
CA PRO A 64 4.90 -21.43 -8.59
C PRO A 64 3.49 -21.69 -9.14
N ALA A 65 3.36 -22.54 -10.16
CA ALA A 65 2.07 -22.85 -10.78
C ALA A 65 1.14 -23.60 -9.81
N ALA A 66 1.69 -24.52 -9.01
CA ALA A 66 0.93 -25.18 -7.96
C ALA A 66 0.74 -24.30 -6.71
N ALA A 67 1.71 -23.44 -6.35
CA ALA A 67 1.67 -22.63 -5.13
C ALA A 67 0.68 -21.46 -5.20
N LEU A 68 0.60 -20.79 -6.35
CA LEU A 68 -0.20 -19.57 -6.51
C LEU A 68 -1.69 -19.74 -6.15
N PRO A 69 -2.40 -20.79 -6.64
CA PRO A 69 -3.77 -21.04 -6.20
C PRO A 69 -3.88 -21.26 -4.69
N CYS A 70 -2.93 -21.99 -4.07
CA CYS A 70 -2.93 -22.21 -2.63
C CYS A 70 -2.78 -20.88 -1.86
N LEU A 71 -1.79 -20.07 -2.24
CA LEU A 71 -1.50 -18.78 -1.59
C LEU A 71 -2.70 -17.83 -1.69
N LYS A 72 -3.33 -17.77 -2.87
CA LYS A 72 -4.57 -16.99 -3.10
C LYS A 72 -5.66 -17.37 -2.10
N GLU A 73 -5.97 -18.65 -1.95
CA GLU A 73 -7.00 -19.11 -1.00
C GLU A 73 -6.58 -18.83 0.46
N MET A 74 -5.31 -19.04 0.80
CA MET A 74 -4.80 -18.79 2.15
C MET A 74 -4.94 -17.31 2.56
N VAL A 75 -4.61 -16.36 1.69
CA VAL A 75 -4.72 -14.92 2.01
C VAL A 75 -6.16 -14.43 2.06
N LEU A 76 -7.04 -15.02 1.25
CA LEU A 76 -8.47 -14.71 1.28
C LEU A 76 -9.11 -15.20 2.58
N ALA A 77 -8.74 -16.41 3.04
CA ALA A 77 -9.26 -17.02 4.26
C ALA A 77 -8.66 -16.44 5.56
N GLU A 78 -7.47 -15.85 5.53
CA GLU A 78 -6.81 -15.33 6.73
C GLU A 78 -7.48 -14.05 7.25
N ASN A 79 -7.74 -13.97 8.56
CA ASN A 79 -8.33 -12.80 9.23
C ASN A 79 -7.65 -12.43 10.55
N ASN A 80 -6.77 -13.28 11.07
CA ASN A 80 -6.15 -13.17 12.38
C ASN A 80 -4.66 -12.79 12.31
N ASP A 81 -4.03 -12.95 11.14
CA ASP A 81 -2.61 -12.65 10.94
C ASP A 81 -2.37 -11.61 9.83
N PRO A 82 -2.41 -10.31 10.17
CA PRO A 82 -2.11 -9.21 9.24
C PRO A 82 -0.73 -9.27 8.61
N TYR A 83 0.26 -9.87 9.29
CA TYR A 83 1.63 -9.97 8.79
C TYR A 83 1.71 -11.05 7.71
N PHE A 84 1.14 -12.24 7.96
CA PHE A 84 0.99 -13.27 6.93
C PHE A 84 0.25 -12.73 5.70
N CYS A 85 -0.85 -11.99 5.89
CA CYS A 85 -1.58 -11.38 4.79
C CYS A 85 -0.66 -10.52 3.90
N PHE A 86 0.18 -9.68 4.49
CA PHE A 86 1.10 -8.85 3.72
C PHE A 86 2.18 -9.68 3.03
N ASP A 87 2.85 -10.54 3.78
CA ASP A 87 4.00 -11.32 3.32
C ASP A 87 3.63 -12.34 2.23
N ALA A 88 2.48 -13.00 2.35
CA ALA A 88 1.99 -13.89 1.30
C ALA A 88 1.52 -13.12 0.07
N ALA A 89 1.00 -11.89 0.22
CA ALA A 89 0.63 -11.04 -0.92
C ALA A 89 1.86 -10.57 -1.71
N THR A 90 2.95 -10.20 -1.03
CA THR A 90 4.21 -9.86 -1.70
C THR A 90 4.81 -11.09 -2.39
N LEU A 91 4.76 -12.27 -1.75
CA LEU A 91 5.19 -13.53 -2.36
C LEU A 91 4.38 -13.86 -3.62
N ILE A 92 3.04 -13.72 -3.60
CA ILE A 92 2.21 -13.90 -4.80
C ILE A 92 2.73 -13.00 -5.93
N LEU A 93 2.96 -11.71 -5.66
CA LEU A 93 3.48 -10.76 -6.67
C LEU A 93 4.91 -11.05 -7.14
N THR A 94 5.72 -11.72 -6.31
CA THR A 94 7.05 -12.21 -6.70
C THR A 94 6.93 -13.40 -7.65
N LEU A 95 5.97 -14.29 -7.43
CA LEU A 95 5.75 -15.48 -8.25
C LEU A 95 5.05 -15.17 -9.58
N ASP A 96 4.00 -14.33 -9.56
CA ASP A 96 3.26 -13.91 -10.76
C ASP A 96 2.51 -12.59 -10.53
N LYS A 97 2.51 -11.71 -11.55
CA LYS A 97 1.83 -10.41 -11.54
C LYS A 97 0.59 -10.38 -12.46
N LYS A 98 0.07 -11.55 -12.85
CA LYS A 98 -1.18 -11.67 -13.61
C LYS A 98 -2.37 -11.07 -12.87
N GLU A 99 -3.29 -10.53 -13.64
CA GLU A 99 -4.54 -9.89 -13.16
C GLU A 99 -5.36 -10.78 -12.23
N GLU A 100 -5.36 -12.10 -12.43
CA GLU A 100 -6.17 -13.07 -11.66
C GLU A 100 -5.83 -13.15 -10.16
N TYR A 101 -4.65 -12.65 -9.77
CA TYR A 101 -4.18 -12.64 -8.38
C TYR A 101 -4.29 -11.25 -7.71
N LEU A 102 -4.39 -10.18 -8.50
CA LEU A 102 -4.29 -8.82 -7.98
C LEU A 102 -5.43 -8.47 -7.01
N ASP A 103 -6.63 -9.02 -7.18
CA ASP A 103 -7.74 -8.78 -6.25
C ASP A 103 -7.50 -9.47 -4.90
N ALA A 104 -6.90 -10.67 -4.91
CA ALA A 104 -6.53 -11.36 -3.68
C ALA A 104 -5.37 -10.63 -2.96
N VAL A 105 -4.39 -10.15 -3.72
CA VAL A 105 -3.30 -9.30 -3.20
C VAL A 105 -3.88 -8.04 -2.56
N LEU A 106 -4.74 -7.30 -3.26
CA LEU A 106 -5.39 -6.09 -2.72
C LEU A 106 -6.20 -6.40 -1.45
N ALA A 107 -7.02 -7.44 -1.46
CA ALA A 107 -7.81 -7.86 -0.31
C ALA A 107 -6.93 -8.21 0.89
N SER A 108 -5.77 -8.82 0.65
CA SER A 108 -4.80 -9.19 1.67
C SER A 108 -4.07 -7.99 2.26
N VAL A 109 -3.56 -7.09 1.41
CA VAL A 109 -2.82 -5.88 1.84
C VAL A 109 -3.73 -4.92 2.64
N LYS A 110 -5.04 -4.90 2.34
CA LYS A 110 -6.02 -4.17 3.16
C LYS A 110 -6.06 -4.64 4.62
N LYS A 111 -5.77 -5.92 4.90
CA LYS A 111 -5.79 -6.51 6.25
C LYS A 111 -4.53 -6.19 7.06
N THR A 112 -3.47 -5.69 6.42
CA THR A 112 -2.17 -5.44 7.05
C THR A 112 -2.21 -4.38 8.15
N ASP A 113 -1.35 -4.55 9.15
CA ASP A 113 -1.03 -3.55 10.17
C ASP A 113 0.33 -2.91 9.82
N LEU A 114 0.32 -1.61 9.51
CA LEU A 114 1.53 -0.87 9.12
C LEU A 114 2.57 -0.79 10.25
N ASN A 115 2.19 -1.03 11.51
CA ASN A 115 3.16 -1.09 12.61
C ASN A 115 3.99 -2.37 12.61
N ASN A 116 3.61 -3.37 11.82
CA ASN A 116 4.24 -4.69 11.75
C ASN A 116 5.00 -4.93 10.45
N ILE A 117 5.04 -3.96 9.55
CA ILE A 117 5.69 -4.10 8.25
C ILE A 117 6.53 -2.87 7.92
N GLN A 118 7.45 -3.02 6.98
CA GLN A 118 8.23 -1.91 6.46
C GLN A 118 7.39 -1.06 5.49
N GLY A 119 7.59 0.25 5.52
CA GLY A 119 6.84 1.20 4.69
C GLY A 119 7.12 1.08 3.19
N GLU A 120 8.38 0.86 2.79
CA GLU A 120 8.77 0.78 1.38
C GLU A 120 8.10 -0.38 0.62
N PRO A 121 8.12 -1.63 1.12
CA PRO A 121 7.36 -2.72 0.50
C PRO A 121 5.87 -2.40 0.38
N TYR A 122 5.26 -1.78 1.39
CA TYR A 122 3.83 -1.42 1.36
C TYR A 122 3.52 -0.40 0.26
N LEU A 123 4.35 0.65 0.17
CA LEU A 123 4.20 1.67 -0.85
C LEU A 123 4.36 1.06 -2.24
N ASN A 124 5.37 0.21 -2.45
CA ASN A 124 5.63 -0.47 -3.72
C ASN A 124 4.46 -1.37 -4.17
N VAL A 125 3.88 -2.16 -3.26
CA VAL A 125 2.70 -2.99 -3.58
C VAL A 125 1.49 -2.12 -3.90
N SER A 126 1.23 -1.10 -3.09
CA SER A 126 0.11 -0.16 -3.32
C SER A 126 0.24 0.54 -4.66
N PHE A 127 1.46 0.95 -5.01
CA PHE A 127 1.80 1.60 -6.25
C PHE A 127 1.57 0.69 -7.46
N LEU A 128 2.05 -0.56 -7.38
CA LEU A 128 1.82 -1.58 -8.41
C LEU A 128 0.33 -1.80 -8.66
N LEU A 129 -0.46 -1.98 -7.59
CA LEU A 129 -1.90 -2.20 -7.69
C LEU A 129 -2.62 -1.02 -8.34
N GLY A 130 -2.26 0.23 -7.97
CA GLY A 130 -2.80 1.44 -8.59
C GLY A 130 -2.49 1.52 -10.08
N ASN A 131 -1.25 1.24 -10.49
CA ASN A 131 -0.86 1.19 -11.90
C ASN A 131 -1.55 0.06 -12.69
N LYS A 132 -2.01 -0.98 -12.00
CA LYS A 132 -2.86 -2.05 -12.58
C LYS A 132 -4.35 -1.70 -12.55
N GLY A 133 -4.70 -0.45 -12.24
CA GLY A 133 -6.08 0.03 -12.25
C GLY A 133 -6.94 -0.49 -11.08
N LYS A 134 -6.32 -1.03 -10.02
CA LYS A 134 -7.04 -1.46 -8.83
C LYS A 134 -7.38 -0.27 -7.94
N ASP A 135 -8.51 -0.36 -7.24
CA ASP A 135 -8.92 0.65 -6.27
C ASP A 135 -8.04 0.58 -5.00
N ILE A 136 -7.06 1.48 -4.94
CA ILE A 136 -6.11 1.61 -3.86
C ILE A 136 -6.49 2.69 -2.84
N ALA A 137 -7.68 3.30 -2.92
CA ALA A 137 -8.11 4.30 -1.94
C ALA A 137 -8.04 3.79 -0.49
N PRO A 138 -8.47 2.56 -0.15
CA PRO A 138 -8.32 2.04 1.21
C PRO A 138 -6.86 1.87 1.65
N LEU A 139 -5.93 1.66 0.71
CA LEU A 139 -4.51 1.53 1.03
C LEU A 139 -3.86 2.89 1.30
N ALA A 140 -4.22 3.89 0.50
CA ALA A 140 -3.80 5.28 0.70
C ALA A 140 -4.38 5.86 2.01
N GLU A 141 -5.65 5.55 2.31
CA GLU A 141 -6.30 5.93 3.57
C GLU A 141 -5.61 5.33 4.80
N LYS A 142 -5.24 4.04 4.73
CA LYS A 142 -4.51 3.38 5.81
C LYS A 142 -3.15 4.05 6.04
N LEU A 143 -2.41 4.34 4.97
CA LEU A 143 -1.11 5.01 5.05
C LEU A 143 -1.22 6.39 5.67
N ILE A 144 -2.12 7.23 5.15
CA ILE A 144 -2.26 8.62 5.59
C ILE A 144 -2.80 8.74 7.02
N SER A 145 -3.55 7.74 7.48
CA SER A 145 -4.18 7.74 8.81
C SER A 145 -3.35 7.08 9.91
N THR A 146 -2.27 6.37 9.56
CA THR A 146 -1.43 5.68 10.55
C THR A 146 -0.39 6.64 11.13
N PRO A 147 -0.35 6.85 12.45
CA PRO A 147 0.61 7.75 13.08
C PRO A 147 2.06 7.28 12.87
N LYS A 148 2.97 8.23 12.63
CA LYS A 148 4.42 8.00 12.60
C LYS A 148 4.87 6.95 11.57
N VAL A 149 4.11 6.76 10.49
CA VAL A 149 4.59 5.96 9.36
C VAL A 149 5.61 6.79 8.57
N HIS A 150 6.76 6.16 8.35
CA HIS A 150 7.85 6.64 7.52
C HIS A 150 8.12 5.60 6.45
N VAL A 151 8.36 6.06 5.23
CA VAL A 151 8.71 5.21 4.10
C VAL A 151 10.12 5.57 3.66
N TYR A 152 11.09 4.80 4.13
CA TYR A 152 12.47 4.93 3.71
C TYR A 152 12.69 4.17 2.39
N LEU A 153 12.93 4.91 1.30
CA LEU A 153 13.26 4.34 0.00
C LEU A 153 14.75 4.10 -0.08
N ALA A 154 15.18 2.86 0.18
CA ALA A 154 16.60 2.55 0.41
C ALA A 154 17.49 2.87 -0.80
N MET A 155 17.00 2.65 -2.01
CA MET A 155 17.75 2.93 -3.24
C MET A 155 17.99 4.43 -3.50
N HIS A 156 17.20 5.27 -2.85
CA HIS A 156 17.16 6.72 -3.05
C HIS A 156 17.71 7.49 -1.84
N ALA A 157 17.91 6.80 -0.71
CA ALA A 157 18.25 7.42 0.58
C ALA A 157 17.27 8.55 0.97
N ILE A 158 16.00 8.41 0.58
CA ILE A 158 14.93 9.36 0.86
C ILE A 158 14.02 8.77 1.93
N ASP A 159 13.70 9.57 2.95
CA ASP A 159 12.64 9.27 3.92
C ASP A 159 11.40 10.08 3.60
N LEU A 160 10.31 9.39 3.25
CA LEU A 160 9.02 9.99 2.95
C LEU A 160 8.12 9.93 4.18
N SER A 161 7.53 11.07 4.54
CA SER A 161 6.44 11.08 5.52
C SER A 161 5.20 10.37 4.97
N ALA A 162 4.25 10.02 5.84
CA ALA A 162 2.94 9.51 5.40
C ALA A 162 2.22 10.47 4.43
N ILE A 163 2.43 11.78 4.53
CA ILE A 163 1.88 12.79 3.61
C ILE A 163 2.52 12.61 2.22
N ASP A 164 3.85 12.59 2.17
CA ASP A 164 4.61 12.49 0.91
C ASP A 164 4.32 11.17 0.20
N ALA A 165 4.40 10.06 0.93
CA ALA A 165 4.12 8.73 0.41
C ALA A 165 2.66 8.62 -0.12
N SER A 166 1.70 9.23 0.57
CA SER A 166 0.30 9.22 0.14
C SER A 166 0.04 10.08 -1.09
N LEU A 167 0.79 11.17 -1.31
CA LEU A 167 0.66 11.98 -2.52
C LEU A 167 0.86 11.14 -3.78
N PHE A 168 1.85 10.24 -3.78
CA PHE A 168 2.09 9.34 -4.90
C PHE A 168 0.89 8.42 -5.14
N LEU A 169 0.31 7.85 -4.08
CA LEU A 169 -0.84 6.94 -4.19
C LEU A 169 -2.11 7.66 -4.68
N TYR A 170 -2.43 8.83 -4.14
CA TYR A 170 -3.60 9.60 -4.60
C TYR A 170 -3.45 10.10 -6.03
N ASN A 171 -2.21 10.34 -6.50
CA ASN A 171 -1.96 10.73 -7.87
C ASN A 171 -2.16 9.59 -8.89
N LEU A 172 -2.19 8.33 -8.45
CA LEU A 172 -2.59 7.19 -9.30
C LEU A 172 -4.10 7.05 -9.47
N MET A 173 -4.89 7.82 -8.73
CA MET A 173 -6.36 7.79 -8.79
C MET A 173 -6.90 8.87 -9.73
N SER A 174 -8.15 8.72 -10.19
CA SER A 174 -8.86 9.86 -10.77
C SER A 174 -8.99 10.99 -9.75
N ILE A 175 -8.94 12.25 -10.21
CA ILE A 175 -9.08 13.43 -9.33
C ILE A 175 -10.32 13.31 -8.44
N LYS A 176 -11.46 12.90 -9.01
CA LYS A 176 -12.70 12.73 -8.26
C LYS A 176 -12.57 11.70 -7.14
N ALA A 177 -11.98 10.53 -7.42
CA ALA A 177 -11.80 9.48 -6.41
C ALA A 177 -10.85 9.91 -5.29
N ALA A 178 -9.73 10.55 -5.64
CA ALA A 178 -8.79 11.09 -4.65
C ALA A 178 -9.46 12.14 -3.75
N GLU A 179 -10.19 13.10 -4.34
CA GLU A 179 -10.93 14.11 -3.59
C GLU A 179 -11.99 13.51 -2.68
N ASP A 180 -12.83 12.61 -3.19
CA ASP A 180 -13.93 12.03 -2.41
C ASP A 180 -13.38 11.30 -1.16
N ASN A 181 -12.29 10.55 -1.31
CA ASN A 181 -11.64 9.88 -0.19
C ASN A 181 -10.96 10.86 0.78
N LEU A 182 -10.15 11.81 0.29
CA LEU A 182 -9.45 12.79 1.14
C LEU A 182 -10.41 13.72 1.89
N ILE A 183 -11.51 14.14 1.26
CA ILE A 183 -12.56 14.94 1.89
C ILE A 183 -13.20 14.12 3.02
N GLY A 184 -13.57 12.86 2.75
CA GLY A 184 -14.13 11.97 3.76
C GLY A 184 -13.21 11.80 4.98
N ILE A 185 -11.91 11.61 4.76
CA ILE A 185 -10.91 11.49 5.84
C ILE A 185 -10.74 12.83 6.58
N THR A 186 -10.70 13.96 5.87
CA THR A 186 -10.57 15.29 6.46
C THR A 186 -11.73 15.60 7.42
N GLU A 187 -12.95 15.20 7.07
CA GLU A 187 -14.14 15.46 7.88
C GLU A 187 -14.32 14.43 9.02
N ASN A 188 -14.04 13.15 8.76
CA ASN A 188 -14.48 12.05 9.61
C ASN A 188 -13.35 11.14 10.14
N GLY A 189 -12.10 11.33 9.69
CA GLY A 189 -10.97 10.47 10.04
C GLY A 189 -10.45 10.62 11.48
N THR A 190 -9.39 9.86 11.79
CA THR A 190 -8.61 10.04 13.02
C THR A 190 -7.92 11.42 13.05
N PRO A 191 -7.46 11.93 14.20
CA PRO A 191 -6.72 13.19 14.23
C PRO A 191 -5.53 13.24 13.26
N THR A 192 -4.77 12.14 13.16
CA THR A 192 -3.68 11.99 12.18
C THR A 192 -4.20 12.01 10.75
N GLY A 193 -5.22 11.20 10.44
CA GLY A 193 -5.81 11.16 9.11
C GLY A 193 -6.37 12.52 8.68
N LYS A 194 -7.09 13.21 9.57
CA LYS A 194 -7.64 14.55 9.32
C LYS A 194 -6.57 15.56 8.96
N HIS A 195 -5.49 15.61 9.75
CA HIS A 195 -4.37 16.51 9.49
C HIS A 195 -3.73 16.20 8.14
N ASN A 196 -3.28 14.96 7.96
CA ASN A 196 -2.54 14.55 6.78
C ASN A 196 -3.40 14.67 5.50
N ALA A 197 -4.67 14.27 5.54
CA ALA A 197 -5.59 14.38 4.41
C ALA A 197 -5.87 15.83 4.01
N ALA A 198 -6.03 16.75 4.98
CA ALA A 198 -6.18 18.17 4.69
C ALA A 198 -4.94 18.75 4.00
N VAL A 199 -3.74 18.32 4.43
CA VAL A 199 -2.48 18.70 3.78
C VAL A 199 -2.40 18.16 2.36
N VAL A 200 -2.63 16.86 2.16
CA VAL A 200 -2.63 16.25 0.82
C VAL A 200 -3.68 16.90 -0.08
N LEU A 201 -4.86 17.20 0.42
CA LEU A 201 -5.93 17.89 -0.32
C LEU A 201 -5.50 19.30 -0.76
N ASN A 202 -4.75 20.03 0.08
CA ASN A 202 -4.15 21.32 -0.28
C ASN A 202 -3.13 21.18 -1.41
N LEU A 203 -2.28 20.16 -1.36
CA LEU A 203 -1.25 19.87 -2.36
C LEU A 203 -1.81 19.30 -3.67
N LEU A 204 -2.98 18.63 -3.63
CA LEU A 204 -3.74 18.30 -4.84
C LEU A 204 -4.27 19.56 -5.53
N SER A 205 -4.50 20.64 -4.78
CA SER A 205 -4.81 21.97 -5.32
C SER A 205 -6.04 21.99 -6.22
N THR A 206 -7.13 21.31 -5.86
CA THR A 206 -8.35 21.25 -6.68
C THR A 206 -9.41 22.25 -6.23
N ASP A 207 -10.43 22.52 -7.05
CA ASP A 207 -11.53 23.43 -6.69
C ASP A 207 -12.36 22.94 -5.51
N ARG A 208 -12.69 21.64 -5.47
CA ARG A 208 -13.47 21.07 -4.36
C ARG A 208 -12.63 21.00 -3.10
N GLY A 209 -11.35 20.62 -3.21
CA GLY A 209 -10.41 20.61 -2.10
C GLY A 209 -10.26 21.99 -1.47
N ASP A 210 -10.03 23.02 -2.29
CA ASP A 210 -9.94 24.40 -1.81
C ASP A 210 -11.22 24.89 -1.15
N SER A 211 -12.37 24.57 -1.75
CA SER A 211 -13.68 24.99 -1.22
C SER A 211 -13.91 24.41 0.17
N LEU A 212 -13.62 23.12 0.38
CA LEU A 212 -13.70 22.50 1.70
C LEU A 212 -12.71 23.16 2.68
N LEU A 213 -11.43 23.25 2.31
CA LEU A 213 -10.41 23.78 3.22
C LEU A 213 -10.69 25.22 3.62
N ASN A 214 -11.14 26.07 2.69
CA ASN A 214 -11.54 27.45 2.98
C ASN A 214 -12.72 27.52 3.95
N LYS A 215 -13.73 26.67 3.74
CA LYS A 215 -14.87 26.56 4.67
C LYS A 215 -14.40 26.15 6.06
N LEU A 216 -13.59 25.10 6.18
CA LEU A 216 -13.10 24.61 7.46
C LEU A 216 -12.17 25.61 8.17
N LEU A 217 -11.39 26.39 7.41
CA LEU A 217 -10.59 27.50 7.93
C LEU A 217 -11.48 28.62 8.49
N ALA A 218 -12.47 29.07 7.73
CA ALA A 218 -13.40 30.12 8.15
C ALA A 218 -14.24 29.72 9.38
N GLU A 219 -14.64 28.45 9.46
CA GLU A 219 -15.38 27.88 10.59
C GLU A 219 -14.47 27.47 11.76
N ASN A 220 -13.15 27.69 11.67
CA ASN A 220 -12.16 27.30 12.68
C ASN A 220 -12.17 25.80 13.04
N LYS A 221 -12.56 24.93 12.10
CA LYS A 221 -12.75 23.48 12.30
C LYS A 221 -11.50 22.63 12.09
N LEU A 222 -10.43 23.19 11.51
CA LEU A 222 -9.14 22.52 11.42
C LEU A 222 -8.34 22.69 12.72
N ALA A 223 -7.51 21.70 13.07
CA ALA A 223 -6.53 21.86 14.14
C ALA A 223 -5.49 22.93 13.77
N ASP A 224 -4.95 23.65 14.76
CA ASP A 224 -4.07 24.80 14.51
C ASP A 224 -2.80 24.46 13.73
N SER A 225 -2.22 23.29 13.98
CA SER A 225 -1.09 22.78 13.19
C SER A 225 -1.46 22.61 11.71
N THR A 226 -2.67 22.16 11.42
CA THR A 226 -3.18 21.98 10.06
C THR A 226 -3.43 23.33 9.39
N LYS A 227 -4.03 24.29 10.13
CA LYS A 227 -4.22 25.66 9.63
C LYS A 227 -2.90 26.31 9.28
N ALA A 228 -1.93 26.24 10.20
CA ALA A 228 -0.62 26.83 10.03
C ALA A 228 0.07 26.27 8.78
N PHE A 229 0.03 24.94 8.59
CA PHE A 229 0.60 24.30 7.41
C PHE A 229 -0.08 24.77 6.11
N VAL A 230 -1.41 24.65 6.01
CA VAL A 230 -2.16 25.02 4.79
C VAL A 230 -1.96 26.49 4.43
N LEU A 231 -1.98 27.39 5.42
CA LEU A 231 -1.78 28.82 5.19
C LEU A 231 -0.32 29.15 4.83
N HIS A 232 0.64 28.49 5.46
CA HIS A 232 2.06 28.64 5.16
C HIS A 232 2.34 28.25 3.70
N ASP A 233 1.93 27.05 3.28
CA ASP A 233 2.15 26.57 1.92
C ASP A 233 1.55 27.50 0.88
N ARG A 234 0.27 27.87 1.05
CA ARG A 234 -0.41 28.80 0.15
C ARG A 234 0.33 30.12 0.05
N LYS A 235 0.85 30.63 1.18
CA LYS A 235 1.66 31.85 1.19
C LYS A 235 2.98 31.66 0.45
N GLU A 236 3.73 30.59 0.71
CA GLU A 236 5.02 30.34 0.06
C GLU A 236 4.87 30.19 -1.47
N PHE A 237 3.88 29.44 -1.96
CA PHE A 237 3.65 29.29 -3.40
C PHE A 237 3.13 30.57 -4.08
N THR A 238 2.54 31.51 -3.33
CA THR A 238 2.23 32.85 -3.89
C THR A 238 3.44 33.76 -4.04
N LYS A 239 4.54 33.51 -3.30
CA LYS A 239 5.77 34.32 -3.36
C LYS A 239 6.67 34.00 -4.55
N GLY A 240 6.39 32.92 -5.29
CA GLY A 240 7.24 32.44 -6.39
C GLY A 240 7.68 33.57 -7.32
N ASP A 241 8.98 33.58 -7.59
CA ASP A 241 9.75 34.52 -8.40
C ASP A 241 8.96 34.96 -9.64
N GLY A 242 8.56 36.22 -9.67
CA GLY A 242 7.79 36.85 -10.75
C GLY A 242 8.53 36.96 -12.09
N LYS A 243 9.36 35.96 -12.43
CA LYS A 243 9.91 35.78 -13.76
C LYS A 243 8.76 35.30 -14.65
N ASP A 244 8.66 35.91 -15.83
CA ASP A 244 7.71 35.61 -16.91
C ASP A 244 7.89 34.17 -17.45
N LYS A 245 7.70 33.15 -16.60
CA LYS A 245 7.49 31.80 -17.07
C LYS A 245 6.10 31.76 -17.68
N GLU A 246 6.00 31.22 -18.88
CA GLU A 246 4.73 30.95 -19.54
C GLU A 246 3.80 30.23 -18.54
N VAL A 247 2.67 30.87 -18.23
CA VAL A 247 1.72 30.35 -17.26
C VAL A 247 1.03 29.16 -17.91
N ARG A 248 1.54 27.96 -17.64
CA ARG A 248 0.89 26.72 -18.06
C ARG A 248 -0.47 26.59 -17.38
N ASP A 249 -1.43 25.99 -18.08
CA ASP A 249 -2.73 25.73 -17.49
C ASP A 249 -2.67 24.59 -16.46
N GLU A 250 -3.58 24.60 -15.48
CA GLU A 250 -3.58 23.64 -14.37
C GLU A 250 -3.79 22.20 -14.86
N ALA A 251 -4.55 21.97 -15.94
CA ALA A 251 -4.83 20.63 -16.43
C ALA A 251 -3.57 20.02 -17.08
N THR A 252 -2.80 20.81 -17.81
CA THR A 252 -1.51 20.38 -18.37
C THR A 252 -0.53 19.98 -17.26
N ILE A 253 -0.38 20.81 -16.22
CA ILE A 253 0.53 20.49 -15.10
C ILE A 253 0.09 19.21 -14.39
N ARG A 254 -1.21 19.02 -14.14
CA ARG A 254 -1.75 17.78 -13.54
C ARG A 254 -1.51 16.55 -14.39
N ASN A 255 -1.70 16.66 -15.71
CA ASN A 255 -1.47 15.56 -16.64
C ASN A 255 0.01 15.15 -16.64
N GLU A 256 0.93 16.10 -16.68
CA GLU A 256 2.37 15.83 -16.53
C GLU A 256 2.69 15.19 -15.17
N ARG A 257 2.08 15.70 -14.11
CA ARG A 257 2.28 15.17 -12.76
C ARG A 257 1.82 13.71 -12.65
N THR A 258 0.71 13.36 -13.30
CA THR A 258 0.21 11.99 -13.40
C THR A 258 1.19 11.09 -14.16
N LYS A 259 1.74 11.58 -15.27
CA LYS A 259 2.68 10.83 -16.12
C LYS A 259 4.08 10.69 -15.54
N THR A 260 4.48 11.60 -14.64
CA THR A 260 5.83 11.60 -14.05
C THR A 260 6.03 10.40 -13.14
N ILE A 261 4.98 9.97 -12.44
CA ILE A 261 5.05 8.89 -11.49
C ILE A 261 4.75 7.55 -12.19
N THR A 262 5.68 7.07 -13.01
CA THR A 262 5.65 5.68 -13.53
C THR A 262 6.36 4.69 -12.59
N GLY A 263 7.11 5.22 -11.63
CA GLY A 263 7.82 4.52 -10.56
C GLY A 263 8.25 5.49 -9.46
N LEU A 264 8.98 4.98 -8.47
CA LEU A 264 9.50 5.77 -7.34
C LEU A 264 11.00 6.09 -7.51
N SER A 265 11.45 6.55 -8.69
CA SER A 265 12.84 6.97 -8.89
C SER A 265 13.11 8.37 -8.37
N ASP A 266 14.38 8.72 -8.10
CA ASP A 266 14.79 10.06 -7.67
C ASP A 266 14.28 11.16 -8.60
N GLU A 267 14.48 10.97 -9.90
CA GLU A 267 14.07 11.96 -10.92
C GLU A 267 12.55 12.10 -10.98
N SER A 268 11.83 11.00 -10.82
CA SER A 268 10.37 10.98 -10.82
C SER A 268 9.81 11.70 -9.59
N ILE A 269 10.41 11.47 -8.43
CA ILE A 269 10.07 12.10 -7.15
C ILE A 269 10.34 13.61 -7.21
N GLU A 270 11.55 14.00 -7.62
CA GLU A 270 11.94 15.42 -7.73
C GLU A 270 11.02 16.16 -8.72
N ARG A 271 10.81 15.57 -9.91
CA ARG A 271 9.93 16.16 -10.92
C ARG A 271 8.50 16.28 -10.44
N TYR A 272 7.99 15.30 -9.70
CA TYR A 272 6.63 15.36 -9.15
C TYR A 272 6.45 16.52 -8.18
N PHE A 273 7.41 16.72 -7.27
CA PHE A 273 7.36 17.83 -6.32
C PHE A 273 7.51 19.19 -7.03
N ALA A 274 8.38 19.29 -8.04
CA ALA A 274 8.50 20.49 -8.86
C ALA A 274 7.17 20.85 -9.56
N LEU A 275 6.48 19.86 -10.14
CA LEU A 275 5.17 20.06 -10.77
C LEU A 275 4.08 20.42 -9.75
N THR A 276 4.15 19.87 -8.54
CA THR A 276 3.22 20.22 -7.45
C THR A 276 3.40 21.68 -7.03
N ALA A 277 4.65 22.12 -6.84
CA ALA A 277 4.97 23.51 -6.54
C ALA A 277 4.48 24.47 -7.63
N GLU A 278 4.67 24.09 -8.90
CA GLU A 278 4.20 24.89 -10.03
C GLU A 278 2.67 24.98 -10.08
N LEU A 279 1.97 23.84 -9.91
CA LEU A 279 0.51 23.79 -9.87
C LEU A 279 -0.05 24.71 -8.79
N MET A 280 0.50 24.63 -7.58
CA MET A 280 0.12 25.51 -6.47
C MET A 280 0.37 26.98 -6.79
N SER A 281 1.52 27.29 -7.38
CA SER A 281 1.89 28.67 -7.74
C SER A 281 0.92 29.28 -8.76
N VAL A 282 0.60 28.54 -9.84
CA VAL A 282 -0.37 28.98 -10.86
C VAL A 282 -1.73 29.24 -10.23
N ARG A 283 -2.18 28.31 -9.40
CA ARG A 283 -3.52 28.35 -8.81
C ARG A 283 -3.72 29.49 -7.81
N TYR A 284 -2.78 29.68 -6.89
CA TYR A 284 -2.93 30.69 -5.83
C TYR A 284 -2.55 32.11 -6.28
N LYS A 285 -1.82 32.27 -7.39
CA LYS A 285 -1.63 33.58 -8.04
C LYS A 285 -2.91 34.06 -8.75
N LYS A 286 -3.68 33.17 -9.37
CA LYS A 286 -4.93 33.51 -10.09
C LYS A 286 -6.09 34.01 -9.20
N LYS A 287 -6.06 33.70 -7.90
CA LYS A 287 -7.16 34.02 -6.97
C LYS A 287 -6.98 35.33 -6.19
N LYS A 288 -5.94 36.12 -6.50
CA LYS A 288 -5.79 37.50 -6.04
C LYS A 288 -6.41 38.45 -7.04
#